data_AF-A0A9P7KWE5-F1
#
_entry.id   AF-A0A9P7KWE5-F1
#
_cell.length_a   1.000
_cell.length_b   1.000
_cell.length_c   1.000
_cell.angle_alpha   90.00
_cell.angle_beta   90.00
_cell.angle_gamma   90.00
#
_symmetry.space_group_name_H-M   'P 1'
#
loop_
_entity.id
_entity.type
_entity.pdbx_description
1 polymer ?
#
loop_
_entity_poly.entity_id
_entity_poly.type
_entity_poly.pdbx_seq_one_letter_code
_entity_poly.pdbx_strand_id
1 'polypeptide(L)'
;MFCADFLISRLEVQRKISKEKGEVPRFHVLPSTSPLEAPTEGQKTWDVRFNVIVIVVFSSLSISLQFDPSITHFTMSGILSQVPIVNRILGLGTNRQAISLPSVEVHDIETNPDKRARCLKHLLKANHANYSIVYHNLHYDNHNAHILSSAYLLGASVPQLNDIYDREIRELEPWVPSPAEIGEDDWQELRGDGRYQRAFVDFFEDKLVMRFHYDWHEELSHYLFTGDEPLFHGLIGGLGHPLIHLGYAFEMECKELAMEALGLACVQYNFLHKYLDDKSYTKKASFSSASPLDLLTRLSKDSRFDAISPSLDDMEEIFNKHEDIILEYWNAWEINDPLKQFELSQEAAAALFVATVKPGTHAFNFLLVHLLTTSHAVRVLLPFIPEKYHITLVREWWLLVLGIFIVKGRPLPDLDNVDSDLKQRGWKYVEDKALNSNWATDAHYVKAIRALKEASKTWGDVHDRYLLAALTFVDNFQGWTY
;
A
#
# COMPACT_ATOMS: atom_id res chain seq x y z
N MET A 1 22.53 -17.18 -20.61
CA MET A 1 23.74 -17.22 -19.76
C MET A 1 23.64 -16.20 -18.61
N PHE A 2 22.46 -16.00 -18.02
CA PHE A 2 22.21 -15.06 -16.91
C PHE A 2 21.38 -15.68 -15.75
N CYS A 3 20.85 -16.91 -15.91
CA CYS A 3 20.20 -17.64 -14.80
C CYS A 3 21.20 -18.31 -13.84
N ALA A 4 22.46 -18.49 -14.24
CA ALA A 4 23.47 -19.13 -13.39
C ALA A 4 24.00 -18.17 -12.31
N ASP A 5 24.12 -16.88 -12.62
CA ASP A 5 24.66 -15.88 -11.70
C ASP A 5 23.71 -15.58 -10.53
N PHE A 6 22.40 -15.74 -10.74
CA PHE A 6 21.39 -15.57 -9.68
C PHE A 6 21.40 -16.73 -8.67
N LEU A 7 21.67 -17.96 -9.13
CA LEU A 7 21.83 -19.13 -8.25
C LEU A 7 23.14 -19.08 -7.45
N ILE A 8 24.22 -18.55 -8.05
CA ILE A 8 25.53 -18.39 -7.39
C ILE A 8 25.43 -17.35 -6.26
N SER A 9 24.72 -16.24 -6.48
CA SER A 9 24.46 -15.23 -5.44
C SER A 9 23.68 -15.81 -4.25
N ARG A 10 22.64 -16.61 -4.50
CA ARG A 10 21.84 -17.28 -3.46
C ARG A 10 22.67 -18.25 -2.60
N LEU A 11 23.65 -18.93 -3.20
CA LEU A 11 24.54 -19.87 -2.51
C LEU A 11 25.68 -19.15 -1.76
N GLU A 12 26.22 -18.05 -2.29
CA GLU A 12 27.28 -17.28 -1.63
C GLU A 12 26.78 -16.55 -0.38
N VAL A 13 25.53 -16.04 -0.40
CA VAL A 13 24.89 -15.42 0.77
C VAL A 13 24.63 -16.46 1.86
N GLN A 14 24.07 -17.64 1.53
CA GLN A 14 23.88 -18.71 2.52
C GLN A 14 25.20 -19.24 3.10
N ARG A 15 26.26 -19.31 2.28
CA ARG A 15 27.60 -19.76 2.72
C ARG A 15 28.28 -18.75 3.64
N LYS A 16 27.98 -17.45 3.49
CA LYS A 16 28.46 -16.39 4.38
C LYS A 16 27.75 -16.43 5.74
N ILE A 17 26.43 -16.65 5.74
CA ILE A 17 25.61 -16.78 6.95
C ILE A 17 25.99 -18.03 7.77
N SER A 18 26.25 -19.18 7.12
CA SER A 18 26.68 -20.41 7.81
C SER A 18 28.09 -20.31 8.40
N LYS A 19 28.99 -19.50 7.80
CA LYS A 19 30.34 -19.26 8.32
C LYS A 19 30.36 -18.35 9.56
N GLU A 20 29.43 -17.39 9.65
CA GLU A 20 29.32 -16.49 10.80
C GLU A 20 28.66 -17.14 12.02
N LYS A 21 27.85 -18.20 11.82
CA LYS A 21 27.18 -18.92 12.91
C LYS A 21 27.90 -20.18 13.42
N GLY A 22 29.02 -20.57 12.82
CA GLY A 22 29.80 -21.74 13.29
C GLY A 22 29.08 -23.09 13.15
N GLU A 23 28.06 -23.17 12.31
CA GLU A 23 27.24 -24.39 12.15
C GLU A 23 27.64 -25.13 10.87
N VAL A 24 28.12 -26.37 11.04
CA VAL A 24 28.35 -27.32 9.95
C VAL A 24 27.00 -27.97 9.61
N PRO A 25 26.51 -27.93 8.34
CA PRO A 25 25.24 -28.56 8.00
C PRO A 25 25.36 -30.10 8.14
N ARG A 26 24.57 -30.68 9.05
CA ARG A 26 24.30 -32.13 9.07
C ARG A 26 23.08 -32.42 8.21
N PHE A 27 23.27 -33.18 7.15
CA PHE A 27 22.16 -33.72 6.37
C PHE A 27 21.63 -34.97 7.06
N HIS A 28 20.37 -34.93 7.52
CA HIS A 28 19.64 -36.11 7.96
C HIS A 28 18.78 -36.63 6.80
N VAL A 29 19.11 -37.82 6.31
CA VAL A 29 18.25 -38.61 5.42
C VAL A 29 17.40 -39.52 6.30
N LEU A 30 16.07 -39.37 6.24
CA LEU A 30 15.12 -40.29 6.86
C LEU A 30 14.80 -41.43 5.88
N PRO A 31 14.77 -42.71 6.31
CA PRO A 31 14.62 -43.85 5.42
C PRO A 31 13.13 -44.18 5.14
N SER A 32 12.82 -44.54 3.90
CA SER A 32 11.56 -45.21 3.54
C SER A 32 11.69 -46.72 3.70
N THR A 33 10.70 -47.33 4.34
CA THR A 33 10.54 -48.78 4.51
C THR A 33 9.89 -49.39 3.26
N SER A 34 10.48 -50.40 2.61
CA SER A 34 10.09 -51.83 2.62
C SER A 34 10.95 -52.62 1.61
N PRO A 35 11.12 -53.95 1.78
CA PRO A 35 12.32 -54.68 1.37
C PRO A 35 12.16 -55.43 0.03
N LEU A 36 13.28 -55.74 -0.63
CA LEU A 36 13.51 -57.01 -1.35
C LEU A 36 14.96 -57.07 -1.89
N GLU A 37 15.69 -58.05 -1.33
CA GLU A 37 16.76 -58.88 -1.91
C GLU A 37 17.96 -58.26 -2.68
N ALA A 38 19.16 -58.49 -2.14
CA ALA A 38 20.43 -58.47 -2.87
C ALA A 38 20.67 -59.85 -3.54
N PRO A 39 21.48 -59.94 -4.62
CA PRO A 39 22.90 -60.25 -4.36
C PRO A 39 23.95 -59.66 -5.34
N THR A 40 25.16 -59.54 -4.78
CA THR A 40 26.52 -59.75 -5.36
C THR A 40 27.08 -58.84 -6.47
N GLU A 41 28.05 -58.01 -6.02
CA GLU A 41 29.45 -57.92 -6.45
C GLU A 41 29.81 -57.90 -7.95
N GLY A 42 30.38 -56.76 -8.40
CA GLY A 42 31.07 -56.66 -9.68
C GLY A 42 31.50 -55.22 -10.01
N GLN A 43 32.80 -54.95 -9.91
CA GLN A 43 33.48 -53.72 -10.32
C GLN A 43 32.98 -53.17 -11.67
N LYS A 44 32.73 -51.86 -11.75
CA LYS A 44 32.91 -51.05 -12.98
C LYS A 44 32.86 -49.54 -12.69
N THR A 45 33.98 -48.90 -13.00
CA THR A 45 34.20 -47.51 -13.44
C THR A 45 32.96 -46.60 -13.55
N TRP A 46 32.98 -45.48 -12.83
CA TRP A 46 32.04 -44.37 -13.01
C TRP A 46 32.43 -43.55 -14.25
N ASP A 47 31.64 -43.71 -15.30
CA ASP A 47 31.64 -42.87 -16.51
C ASP A 47 30.55 -41.82 -16.33
N VAL A 48 30.93 -40.55 -16.12
CA VAL A 48 29.99 -39.43 -15.92
C VAL A 48 29.48 -39.01 -17.30
N ARG A 49 28.32 -39.53 -17.71
CA ARG A 49 27.59 -39.02 -18.88
C ARG A 49 26.77 -37.80 -18.48
N PHE A 50 27.15 -36.64 -19.00
CA PHE A 50 26.30 -35.46 -19.09
C PHE A 50 25.16 -35.74 -20.10
N ASN A 51 23.92 -35.74 -19.63
CA ASN A 51 22.77 -35.64 -20.54
C ASN A 51 22.60 -34.16 -20.93
N VAL A 52 23.09 -33.82 -22.11
CA VAL A 52 22.75 -32.58 -22.82
C VAL A 52 21.34 -32.76 -23.40
N ILE A 53 20.37 -32.01 -22.90
CA ILE A 53 19.06 -31.86 -23.55
C ILE A 53 19.27 -30.96 -24.76
N VAL A 54 19.19 -31.56 -25.95
CA VAL A 54 19.14 -30.88 -27.24
C VAL A 54 17.74 -30.30 -27.41
N ILE A 55 17.61 -28.98 -27.35
CA ILE A 55 16.40 -28.28 -27.80
C ILE A 55 16.48 -28.18 -29.33
N VAL A 56 15.58 -28.90 -29.99
CA VAL A 56 15.38 -28.85 -31.44
C VAL A 56 14.72 -27.53 -31.81
N VAL A 57 15.42 -26.73 -32.62
CA VAL A 57 14.90 -25.52 -33.25
C VAL A 57 14.06 -25.94 -34.46
N PHE A 58 12.77 -25.60 -34.47
CA PHE A 58 11.93 -25.76 -35.66
C PHE A 58 12.25 -24.66 -36.67
N SER A 59 12.78 -25.09 -37.81
CA SER A 59 13.07 -24.27 -38.98
C SER A 59 11.79 -23.87 -39.72
N SER A 60 11.73 -22.59 -40.07
CA SER A 60 10.79 -21.92 -40.97
C SER A 60 10.56 -22.68 -42.29
N LEU A 61 9.30 -22.97 -42.60
CA LEU A 61 8.85 -23.36 -43.94
C LEU A 61 8.45 -22.11 -44.71
N SER A 62 9.16 -21.83 -45.80
CA SER A 62 8.81 -20.80 -46.78
C SER A 62 7.72 -21.33 -47.71
N ILE A 63 6.56 -20.69 -47.74
CA ILE A 63 5.56 -20.87 -48.80
C ILE A 63 5.63 -19.64 -49.71
N SER A 64 6.00 -19.89 -50.97
CA SER A 64 5.96 -18.89 -52.05
C SER A 64 4.53 -18.79 -52.57
N LEU A 65 3.96 -17.58 -52.59
CA LEU A 65 2.75 -17.26 -53.36
C LEU A 65 3.08 -16.12 -54.32
N GLN A 66 2.94 -16.42 -55.61
CA GLN A 66 3.09 -15.50 -56.73
C GLN A 66 1.94 -14.48 -56.73
N PHE A 67 2.27 -13.22 -56.99
CA PHE A 67 1.32 -12.14 -57.27
C PHE A 67 0.88 -12.23 -58.74
N ASP A 68 -0.43 -12.22 -58.98
CA ASP A 68 -1.07 -11.97 -60.28
C ASP A 68 -1.91 -10.68 -60.16
N PRO A 69 -1.63 -9.60 -60.93
CA PRO A 69 -2.37 -8.36 -60.86
C PRO A 69 -3.35 -8.25 -62.04
N SER A 70 -4.56 -8.78 -61.90
CA SER A 70 -5.68 -8.33 -62.73
C SER A 70 -7.04 -8.69 -62.13
N ILE A 71 -7.99 -7.77 -62.34
CA ILE A 71 -9.44 -7.87 -62.16
C ILE A 71 -10.03 -7.15 -60.94
N THR A 72 -10.77 -6.13 -61.33
CA THR A 72 -11.57 -5.11 -60.65
C THR A 72 -12.88 -5.61 -60.03
N HIS A 73 -13.29 -4.90 -58.97
CA HIS A 73 -14.66 -4.69 -58.44
C HIS A 73 -15.52 -5.91 -58.07
N PHE A 74 -15.86 -6.03 -56.78
CA PHE A 74 -17.23 -6.32 -56.31
C PHE A 74 -17.43 -5.87 -54.86
N THR A 75 -18.54 -5.17 -54.62
CA THR A 75 -19.05 -4.63 -53.34
C THR A 75 -19.97 -5.63 -52.63
N MET A 76 -19.83 -5.80 -51.30
CA MET A 76 -20.89 -6.13 -50.31
C MET A 76 -20.29 -5.87 -48.90
N SER A 77 -20.77 -4.92 -48.08
CA SER A 77 -21.97 -4.89 -47.24
C SER A 77 -22.10 -6.02 -46.20
N GLY A 78 -22.10 -5.62 -44.91
CA GLY A 78 -22.49 -6.41 -43.72
C GLY A 78 -21.29 -6.92 -42.92
N ILE A 79 -21.16 -6.77 -41.59
CA ILE A 79 -22.09 -6.41 -40.52
C ILE A 79 -21.27 -5.69 -39.44
N LEU A 80 -21.54 -4.41 -39.20
CA LEU A 80 -21.10 -3.71 -37.99
C LEU A 80 -22.21 -3.89 -36.95
N SER A 81 -21.91 -4.58 -35.85
CA SER A 81 -22.80 -4.67 -34.69
C SER A 81 -22.95 -3.30 -34.03
N GLN A 82 -24.01 -2.59 -34.38
CA GLN A 82 -24.44 -1.41 -33.64
C GLN A 82 -25.13 -1.85 -32.35
N VAL A 83 -24.55 -1.45 -31.22
CA VAL A 83 -25.23 -1.51 -29.91
C VAL A 83 -26.19 -0.32 -29.85
N PRO A 84 -27.51 -0.52 -29.69
CA PRO A 84 -28.45 0.59 -29.68
C PRO A 84 -28.41 1.35 -28.36
N ILE A 85 -28.05 2.63 -28.45
CA ILE A 85 -28.31 3.64 -27.42
C ILE A 85 -29.81 3.94 -27.44
N VAL A 86 -30.54 3.60 -26.39
CA VAL A 86 -31.87 4.16 -26.11
C VAL A 86 -31.97 4.57 -24.63
N ASN A 87 -32.39 5.82 -24.48
CA ASN A 87 -32.46 6.67 -23.31
C ASN A 87 -33.35 6.19 -22.15
N ARG A 88 -32.83 6.42 -20.93
CA ARG A 88 -33.39 7.33 -19.90
C ARG A 88 -34.93 7.37 -19.76
N ILE A 89 -35.48 6.71 -18.72
CA ILE A 89 -36.67 7.17 -17.99
C ILE A 89 -36.50 6.88 -16.47
N LEU A 90 -36.20 7.96 -15.75
CA LEU A 90 -36.63 8.40 -14.40
C LEU A 90 -37.01 7.39 -13.30
N GLY A 91 -36.27 7.48 -12.18
CA GLY A 91 -36.75 7.09 -10.84
C GLY A 91 -35.66 7.19 -9.78
N LEU A 92 -35.62 8.32 -9.04
CA LEU A 92 -34.72 8.65 -7.92
C LEU A 92 -33.26 8.92 -8.31
N GLY A 93 -32.93 10.20 -8.50
CA GLY A 93 -31.56 10.65 -8.61
C GLY A 93 -30.81 10.41 -7.30
N THR A 94 -30.02 9.34 -7.25
CA THR A 94 -28.86 9.30 -6.36
C THR A 94 -27.90 10.35 -6.91
N ASN A 95 -27.73 11.48 -6.24
CA ASN A 95 -26.60 12.36 -6.50
C ASN A 95 -25.33 11.51 -6.30
N ARG A 96 -24.73 11.01 -7.37
CA ARG A 96 -23.43 10.33 -7.31
C ARG A 96 -22.42 11.42 -6.98
N GLN A 97 -22.09 11.51 -5.70
CA GLN A 97 -21.14 12.46 -5.16
C GLN A 97 -19.71 11.97 -5.46
N ALA A 98 -19.26 12.19 -6.69
CA ALA A 98 -17.89 11.88 -7.09
C ALA A 98 -16.93 12.96 -6.56
N ILE A 99 -15.74 12.54 -6.10
CA ILE A 99 -14.62 13.44 -5.83
C ILE A 99 -13.77 13.49 -7.11
N SER A 100 -13.93 14.54 -7.91
CA SER A 100 -13.23 14.70 -9.19
C SER A 100 -11.89 15.39 -9.00
N LEU A 101 -10.80 14.63 -9.16
CA LEU A 101 -9.43 15.11 -9.07
C LEU A 101 -8.61 14.57 -10.24
N PRO A 102 -7.65 15.33 -10.77
CA PRO A 102 -6.71 14.79 -11.74
C PRO A 102 -5.85 13.70 -11.09
N SER A 103 -5.49 12.69 -11.89
CA SER A 103 -4.48 11.70 -11.50
C SER A 103 -3.19 12.37 -11.02
N VAL A 104 -2.53 11.73 -10.07
CA VAL A 104 -1.11 12.01 -9.83
C VAL A 104 -0.28 11.56 -11.05
N GLU A 105 0.96 12.02 -11.14
CA GLU A 105 1.88 11.48 -12.14
C GLU A 105 2.10 9.99 -11.86
N VAL A 106 1.78 9.15 -12.83
CA VAL A 106 2.05 7.71 -12.77
C VAL A 106 3.44 7.46 -13.32
N HIS A 107 4.28 6.80 -12.53
CA HIS A 107 5.67 6.51 -12.87
C HIS A 107 5.81 5.05 -13.27
N ASP A 108 5.75 4.76 -14.58
CA ASP A 108 6.06 3.41 -15.09
C ASP A 108 7.55 3.09 -14.88
N ILE A 109 7.89 2.54 -13.71
CA ILE A 109 9.25 2.15 -13.39
C ILE A 109 9.68 0.84 -14.07
N GLU A 110 8.73 0.06 -14.60
CA GLU A 110 9.00 -1.23 -15.22
C GLU A 110 9.76 -1.04 -16.54
N THR A 111 9.35 -0.05 -17.34
CA THR A 111 9.94 0.20 -18.66
C THR A 111 10.86 1.43 -18.73
N ASN A 112 10.91 2.25 -17.68
CA ASN A 112 11.68 3.50 -17.70
C ASN A 112 13.20 3.28 -17.77
N PRO A 113 13.89 3.86 -18.78
CA PRO A 113 15.34 3.70 -18.97
C PRO A 113 16.19 4.62 -18.08
N ASP A 114 15.61 5.43 -17.19
CA ASP A 114 16.37 6.22 -16.23
C ASP A 114 17.09 5.31 -15.21
N LYS A 115 18.30 5.73 -14.79
CA LYS A 115 19.10 4.95 -13.85
C LYS A 115 18.44 4.82 -12.47
N ARG A 116 17.76 5.86 -11.98
CA ARG A 116 17.08 5.86 -10.68
C ARG A 116 15.82 5.01 -10.76
N ALA A 117 15.05 5.13 -11.83
CA ALA A 117 13.86 4.30 -12.04
C ALA A 117 14.21 2.79 -12.08
N ARG A 118 15.24 2.41 -12.84
CA ARG A 118 15.73 1.02 -12.84
C ARG A 118 16.21 0.55 -11.46
N CYS A 119 16.93 1.41 -10.73
CA CYS A 119 17.36 1.10 -9.37
C CYS A 119 16.15 0.82 -8.48
N LEU A 120 15.16 1.72 -8.47
CA LEU A 120 13.93 1.54 -7.71
C LEU A 120 13.22 0.23 -8.07
N LYS A 121 13.00 -0.03 -9.37
CA LYS A 121 12.44 -1.29 -9.88
C LYS A 121 13.13 -2.52 -9.29
N HIS A 122 14.47 -2.55 -9.34
CA HIS A 122 15.22 -3.70 -8.84
C HIS A 122 15.14 -3.85 -7.32
N LEU A 123 15.15 -2.75 -6.57
CA LEU A 123 15.02 -2.78 -5.11
C LEU A 123 13.62 -3.21 -4.66
N LEU A 124 12.56 -2.76 -5.33
CA LEU A 124 11.19 -3.20 -5.06
C LEU A 124 11.00 -4.70 -5.34
N LYS A 125 11.48 -5.19 -6.48
CA LYS A 125 11.44 -6.64 -6.77
C LYS A 125 12.28 -7.45 -5.79
N ALA A 126 13.42 -6.92 -5.36
CA ALA A 126 14.25 -7.57 -4.36
C ALA A 126 13.58 -7.57 -2.98
N ASN A 127 12.81 -6.52 -2.61
CA ASN A 127 11.99 -6.53 -1.41
C ASN A 127 10.94 -7.64 -1.49
N HIS A 128 10.13 -7.59 -2.54
CA HIS A 128 9.04 -8.53 -2.82
C HIS A 128 9.49 -9.99 -2.78
N ALA A 129 10.61 -10.31 -3.42
CA ALA A 129 11.10 -11.68 -3.51
C ALA A 129 11.65 -12.23 -2.19
N ASN A 130 12.14 -11.38 -1.28
CA ASN A 130 12.94 -11.82 -0.15
C ASN A 130 12.26 -11.64 1.21
N TYR A 131 11.45 -10.61 1.40
CA TYR A 131 11.01 -10.16 2.73
C TYR A 131 9.50 -10.20 2.90
N SER A 132 9.08 -10.58 4.10
CA SER A 132 7.67 -10.62 4.51
C SER A 132 7.01 -9.23 4.48
N ILE A 133 5.70 -9.17 4.20
CA ILE A 133 4.93 -7.91 4.21
C ILE A 133 4.58 -7.46 5.64
N VAL A 134 4.51 -8.39 6.59
CA VAL A 134 4.45 -8.11 8.03
C VAL A 134 5.53 -8.91 8.77
N TYR A 135 6.14 -8.32 9.78
CA TYR A 135 7.32 -8.85 10.47
C TYR A 135 7.27 -8.56 11.99
N HIS A 136 8.25 -9.07 12.74
CA HIS A 136 8.31 -9.00 14.22
C HIS A 136 7.03 -9.56 14.87
N ASN A 137 6.84 -10.88 14.74
CA ASN A 137 5.64 -11.56 15.23
C ASN A 137 4.35 -10.97 14.66
N LEU A 138 4.38 -10.51 13.40
CA LEU A 138 3.22 -9.95 12.67
C LEU A 138 2.70 -8.61 13.22
N HIS A 139 3.52 -7.85 13.98
CA HIS A 139 3.10 -6.57 14.57
C HIS A 139 3.44 -5.36 13.71
N TYR A 140 4.46 -5.47 12.84
CA TYR A 140 4.94 -4.35 12.03
C TYR A 140 4.81 -4.63 10.54
N ASP A 141 4.58 -3.59 9.76
CA ASP A 141 4.46 -3.66 8.30
C ASP A 141 5.79 -3.33 7.62
N ASN A 142 6.12 -4.03 6.53
CA ASN A 142 7.32 -3.73 5.76
C ASN A 142 7.20 -2.39 5.02
N HIS A 143 7.98 -1.40 5.46
CA HIS A 143 7.94 -0.03 4.93
C HIS A 143 8.92 0.24 3.79
N ASN A 144 9.73 -0.74 3.39
CA ASN A 144 10.83 -0.55 2.44
C ASN A 144 10.32 0.01 1.09
N ALA A 145 9.22 -0.56 0.57
CA ALA A 145 8.57 -0.07 -0.64
C ALA A 145 8.07 1.38 -0.50
N HIS A 146 7.58 1.76 0.69
CA HIS A 146 7.05 3.09 0.94
C HIS A 146 8.15 4.16 0.96
N ILE A 147 9.24 3.89 1.69
CA ILE A 147 10.35 4.85 1.79
C ILE A 147 11.11 4.96 0.48
N LEU A 148 11.37 3.86 -0.22
CA LEU A 148 12.04 3.87 -1.52
C LEU A 148 11.27 4.70 -2.55
N SER A 149 9.96 4.47 -2.65
CA SER A 149 9.09 5.21 -3.57
C SER A 149 9.00 6.68 -3.18
N SER A 150 8.87 6.97 -1.87
CA SER A 150 8.84 8.36 -1.38
C SER A 150 10.14 9.11 -1.67
N ALA A 151 11.27 8.50 -1.37
CA ALA A 151 12.59 9.09 -1.57
C ALA A 151 12.87 9.29 -3.08
N TYR A 152 12.49 8.33 -3.92
CA TYR A 152 12.57 8.47 -5.38
C TYR A 152 11.78 9.69 -5.88
N LEU A 153 10.54 9.86 -5.42
CA LEU A 153 9.67 10.99 -5.78
C LEU A 153 10.18 12.33 -5.24
N LEU A 154 10.93 12.32 -4.13
CA LEU A 154 11.59 13.50 -3.57
C LEU A 154 12.93 13.82 -4.26
N GLY A 155 13.44 12.96 -5.14
CA GLY A 155 14.67 13.22 -5.90
C GLY A 155 15.89 12.41 -5.47
N ALA A 156 15.74 11.38 -4.64
CA ALA A 156 16.85 10.55 -4.16
C ALA A 156 17.69 9.97 -5.31
N SER A 157 19.01 10.09 -5.19
CA SER A 157 19.99 9.50 -6.10
C SER A 157 20.06 7.98 -5.96
N VAL A 158 20.68 7.30 -6.94
CA VAL A 158 20.91 5.84 -6.88
C VAL A 158 21.64 5.41 -5.59
N PRO A 159 22.74 6.06 -5.16
CA PRO A 159 23.38 5.72 -3.89
C PRO A 159 22.44 5.85 -2.67
N GLN A 160 21.62 6.90 -2.62
CA GLN A 160 20.65 7.09 -1.53
C GLN A 160 19.59 5.99 -1.51
N LEU A 161 19.06 5.58 -2.67
CA LEU A 161 18.10 4.48 -2.75
C LEU A 161 18.70 3.15 -2.28
N ASN A 162 19.96 2.87 -2.61
CA ASN A 162 20.63 1.67 -2.11
C ASN A 162 20.89 1.74 -0.60
N ASP A 163 21.33 2.88 -0.07
CA ASP A 163 21.55 3.04 1.37
C ASP A 163 20.24 2.89 2.16
N ILE A 164 19.13 3.46 1.67
CA ILE A 164 17.79 3.26 2.24
C ILE A 164 17.45 1.76 2.28
N TYR A 165 17.56 1.06 1.14
CA TYR A 165 17.27 -0.38 1.08
C TYR A 165 18.14 -1.17 2.05
N ASP A 166 19.46 -0.96 2.05
CA ASP A 166 20.42 -1.65 2.90
C ASP A 166 20.22 -1.39 4.40
N ARG A 167 19.53 -0.30 4.76
CA ARG A 167 19.15 0.03 6.14
C ARG A 167 17.85 -0.66 6.53
N GLU A 168 16.82 -0.55 5.71
CA GLU A 168 15.51 -1.15 5.96
C GLU A 168 15.61 -2.68 6.10
N ILE A 169 16.34 -3.34 5.20
CA ILE A 169 16.42 -4.82 5.19
C ILE A 169 17.13 -5.44 6.40
N ARG A 170 17.75 -4.64 7.29
CA ARG A 170 18.42 -5.15 8.50
C ARG A 170 17.43 -5.59 9.56
N GLU A 171 16.27 -4.94 9.61
CA GLU A 171 15.20 -5.23 10.55
C GLU A 171 14.14 -6.17 9.96
N LEU A 172 14.06 -6.26 8.62
CA LEU A 172 13.06 -7.08 7.94
C LEU A 172 13.36 -8.58 8.05
N GLU A 173 12.27 -9.35 8.17
CA GLU A 173 12.32 -10.80 8.22
C GLU A 173 12.06 -11.39 6.83
N PRO A 174 12.79 -12.45 6.43
CA PRO A 174 12.53 -13.11 5.16
C PRO A 174 11.16 -13.78 5.15
N TRP A 175 10.68 -14.17 3.97
CA TRP A 175 9.47 -15.00 3.85
C TRP A 175 9.59 -16.30 4.64
N VAL A 176 8.54 -16.63 5.39
CA VAL A 176 8.36 -17.91 6.09
C VAL A 176 7.17 -18.63 5.46
N PRO A 177 7.21 -19.97 5.30
CA PRO A 177 6.06 -20.73 4.81
C PRO A 177 4.81 -20.50 5.68
N SER A 178 3.67 -20.28 5.02
CA SER A 178 2.37 -20.19 5.69
C SER A 178 1.90 -21.57 6.20
N PRO A 179 0.93 -21.62 7.14
CA PRO A 179 0.42 -22.88 7.68
C PRO A 179 -0.16 -23.83 6.62
N ALA A 180 -0.77 -23.28 5.56
CA ALA A 180 -1.27 -23.99 4.40
C ALA A 180 -1.36 -23.06 3.17
N GLU A 181 -1.55 -23.64 1.99
CA GLU A 181 -1.90 -22.92 0.76
C GLU A 181 -3.34 -22.42 0.81
N ILE A 182 -3.65 -21.37 0.02
CA ILE A 182 -4.98 -20.76 -0.04
C ILE A 182 -5.65 -21.10 -1.37
N GLY A 183 -6.88 -21.63 -1.29
CA GLY A 183 -7.75 -21.86 -2.43
C GLY A 183 -8.73 -20.70 -2.70
N GLU A 184 -9.39 -20.73 -3.86
CA GLU A 184 -10.43 -19.74 -4.21
C GLU A 184 -11.64 -19.79 -3.27
N ASP A 185 -11.94 -20.96 -2.70
CA ASP A 185 -13.09 -21.14 -1.82
C ASP A 185 -12.78 -20.74 -0.37
N ASP A 186 -11.48 -20.70 0.02
CA ASP A 186 -11.06 -20.57 1.43
C ASP A 186 -10.52 -19.17 1.78
N TRP A 187 -10.09 -18.38 0.80
CA TRP A 187 -9.30 -17.16 1.07
C TRP A 187 -10.03 -16.13 1.94
N GLN A 188 -11.36 -16.02 1.82
CA GLN A 188 -12.15 -15.07 2.60
C GLN A 188 -12.22 -15.44 4.09
N GLU A 189 -12.19 -16.74 4.42
CA GLU A 189 -12.26 -17.26 5.79
C GLU A 189 -10.93 -17.06 6.54
N LEU A 190 -9.83 -16.94 5.81
CA LEU A 190 -8.47 -16.79 6.35
C LEU A 190 -8.05 -15.32 6.52
N ARG A 191 -8.90 -14.36 6.12
CA ARG A 191 -8.63 -12.92 6.28
C ARG A 191 -8.49 -12.58 7.78
N GLY A 192 -7.60 -11.64 8.08
CA GLY A 192 -7.22 -11.25 9.43
C GLY A 192 -6.18 -12.18 10.08
N ASP A 193 -5.84 -13.32 9.46
CA ASP A 193 -4.78 -14.20 9.96
C ASP A 193 -3.43 -13.92 9.29
N GLY A 194 -2.61 -13.09 9.96
CA GLY A 194 -1.29 -12.71 9.46
C GLY A 194 -0.30 -13.86 9.24
N ARG A 195 -0.56 -15.06 9.79
CA ARG A 195 0.28 -16.25 9.54
C ARG A 195 0.21 -16.69 8.08
N TYR A 196 -0.86 -16.33 7.37
CA TYR A 196 -1.08 -16.65 5.97
C TYR A 196 -0.52 -15.61 4.99
N GLN A 197 0.24 -14.60 5.45
CA GLN A 197 0.76 -13.53 4.60
C GLN A 197 1.46 -14.01 3.32
N ARG A 198 2.27 -15.08 3.40
CA ARG A 198 2.98 -15.61 2.25
C ARG A 198 2.01 -16.29 1.29
N ALA A 199 1.11 -17.12 1.81
CA ALA A 199 0.10 -17.79 1.00
C ALA A 199 -0.89 -16.82 0.34
N PHE A 200 -1.22 -15.68 0.98
CA PHE A 200 -2.04 -14.65 0.35
C PHE A 200 -1.32 -14.01 -0.84
N VAL A 201 -0.04 -13.64 -0.69
CA VAL A 201 0.73 -13.09 -1.81
C VAL A 201 0.86 -14.12 -2.93
N ASP A 202 1.21 -15.37 -2.62
CA ASP A 202 1.28 -16.47 -3.59
C ASP A 202 -0.05 -16.67 -4.32
N PHE A 203 -1.17 -16.62 -3.59
CA PHE A 203 -2.51 -16.74 -4.15
C PHE A 203 -2.77 -15.65 -5.20
N PHE A 204 -2.51 -14.38 -4.90
CA PHE A 204 -2.72 -13.31 -5.86
C PHE A 204 -1.72 -13.36 -7.03
N GLU A 205 -0.46 -13.74 -6.80
CA GLU A 205 0.48 -13.97 -7.90
C GLU A 205 0.00 -15.07 -8.87
N ASP A 206 -0.57 -16.15 -8.35
CA ASP A 206 -1.14 -17.23 -9.16
C ASP A 206 -2.39 -16.76 -9.93
N LYS A 207 -3.29 -16.01 -9.27
CA LYS A 207 -4.53 -15.50 -9.89
C LYS A 207 -4.24 -14.48 -10.97
N LEU A 208 -3.26 -13.60 -10.75
CA LEU A 208 -2.76 -12.67 -11.75
C LEU A 208 -2.43 -13.38 -13.07
N VAL A 209 -1.75 -14.53 -13.00
CA VAL A 209 -1.35 -15.31 -14.18
C VAL A 209 -2.52 -16.12 -14.75
N MET A 210 -3.20 -16.89 -13.89
CA MET A 210 -4.15 -17.91 -14.32
C MET A 210 -5.51 -17.35 -14.75
N ARG A 211 -5.93 -16.23 -14.16
CA ARG A 211 -7.27 -15.67 -14.33
C ARG A 211 -7.25 -14.30 -14.99
N PHE A 212 -6.32 -13.43 -14.60
CA PHE A 212 -6.31 -12.03 -15.04
C PHE A 212 -5.28 -11.76 -16.15
N HIS A 213 -4.59 -12.78 -16.66
CA HIS A 213 -3.68 -12.65 -17.81
C HIS A 213 -2.63 -11.53 -17.68
N TYR A 214 -2.08 -11.37 -16.47
CA TYR A 214 -1.13 -10.30 -16.09
C TYR A 214 -1.72 -8.89 -15.98
N ASP A 215 -3.04 -8.73 -16.03
CA ASP A 215 -3.73 -7.47 -15.74
C ASP A 215 -4.04 -7.33 -14.24
N TRP A 216 -3.10 -6.72 -13.52
CA TRP A 216 -3.23 -6.49 -12.08
C TRP A 216 -4.30 -5.45 -11.73
N HIS A 217 -4.69 -4.58 -12.69
CA HIS A 217 -5.78 -3.62 -12.48
C HIS A 217 -7.13 -4.34 -12.45
N GLU A 218 -7.34 -5.29 -13.36
CA GLU A 218 -8.54 -6.14 -13.37
C GLU A 218 -8.62 -7.01 -12.10
N GLU A 219 -7.50 -7.59 -11.68
CA GLU A 219 -7.41 -8.38 -10.45
C GLU A 219 -7.76 -7.57 -9.20
N LEU A 220 -7.16 -6.41 -9.03
CA LEU A 220 -7.49 -5.50 -7.92
C LEU A 220 -8.97 -5.13 -7.96
N SER A 221 -9.49 -4.76 -9.13
CA SER A 221 -10.91 -4.44 -9.26
C SER A 221 -11.80 -5.62 -8.88
N HIS A 222 -11.38 -6.85 -9.13
CA HIS A 222 -12.12 -8.04 -8.72
C HIS A 222 -12.12 -8.20 -7.20
N TYR A 223 -10.94 -8.34 -6.59
CA TYR A 223 -10.84 -8.68 -5.17
C TYR A 223 -11.18 -7.53 -4.22
N LEU A 224 -10.98 -6.28 -4.63
CA LEU A 224 -11.36 -5.14 -3.80
C LEU A 224 -12.87 -4.94 -3.75
N PHE A 225 -13.61 -5.16 -4.84
CA PHE A 225 -15.00 -4.68 -4.95
C PHE A 225 -16.07 -5.75 -5.01
N THR A 226 -15.70 -7.04 -4.95
CA THR A 226 -16.66 -8.15 -5.00
C THR A 226 -16.84 -8.82 -3.63
N GLY A 227 -17.98 -9.51 -3.47
CA GLY A 227 -18.38 -10.11 -2.19
C GLY A 227 -19.30 -9.22 -1.36
N ASP A 228 -19.90 -9.81 -0.32
CA ASP A 228 -20.76 -9.09 0.64
C ASP A 228 -19.93 -8.26 1.64
N GLU A 229 -18.70 -8.70 1.92
CA GLU A 229 -17.72 -8.04 2.77
C GLU A 229 -16.42 -7.78 1.96
N PRO A 230 -16.45 -6.83 1.02
CA PRO A 230 -15.33 -6.61 0.09
C PRO A 230 -14.05 -6.18 0.81
N LEU A 231 -12.87 -6.59 0.29
CA LEU A 231 -11.57 -6.15 0.83
C LEU A 231 -11.41 -4.63 0.86
N PHE A 232 -12.10 -3.93 -0.04
CA PHE A 232 -12.13 -2.47 -0.07
C PHE A 232 -12.54 -1.84 1.28
N HIS A 233 -13.40 -2.48 2.08
CA HIS A 233 -13.81 -1.96 3.38
C HIS A 233 -12.81 -2.24 4.52
N GLY A 234 -11.73 -2.96 4.24
CA GLY A 234 -10.67 -3.29 5.20
C GLY A 234 -9.34 -2.58 4.94
N LEU A 235 -9.29 -1.59 4.03
CA LEU A 235 -8.05 -0.94 3.62
C LEU A 235 -7.42 -0.07 4.73
N ILE A 236 -8.22 0.38 5.69
CA ILE A 236 -7.74 1.09 6.89
C ILE A 236 -7.19 0.17 8.00
N GLY A 237 -7.26 -1.15 7.82
CA GLY A 237 -6.64 -2.13 8.71
C GLY A 237 -5.14 -1.86 8.91
N GLY A 238 -4.59 -2.28 10.05
CA GLY A 238 -3.17 -2.09 10.36
C GLY A 238 -2.72 -0.63 10.21
N LEU A 239 -3.44 0.34 10.79
CA LEU A 239 -3.18 1.79 10.64
C LEU A 239 -3.22 2.32 9.19
N GLY A 240 -3.87 1.59 8.28
CA GLY A 240 -4.02 1.94 6.87
C GLY A 240 -2.82 1.59 5.99
N HIS A 241 -1.97 0.65 6.41
CA HIS A 241 -0.88 0.15 5.57
C HIS A 241 -1.35 -0.46 4.24
N PRO A 242 -2.45 -1.25 4.15
CA PRO A 242 -2.96 -1.72 2.87
C PRO A 242 -3.30 -0.57 1.92
N LEU A 243 -3.96 0.47 2.44
CA LEU A 243 -4.30 1.67 1.68
C LEU A 243 -3.07 2.43 1.17
N ILE A 244 -2.06 2.64 2.02
CA ILE A 244 -0.80 3.30 1.63
C ILE A 244 -0.06 2.48 0.58
N HIS A 245 0.02 1.16 0.79
CA HIS A 245 0.71 0.24 -0.11
C HIS A 245 0.05 0.22 -1.50
N LEU A 246 -1.28 0.16 -1.54
CA LEU A 246 -2.07 0.24 -2.76
C LEU A 246 -1.85 1.57 -3.50
N GLY A 247 -1.76 2.69 -2.76
CA GLY A 247 -1.41 3.99 -3.35
C GLY A 247 -0.08 3.96 -4.09
N TYR A 248 0.97 3.36 -3.50
CA TYR A 248 2.25 3.20 -4.18
C TYR A 248 2.21 2.25 -5.36
N ALA A 249 1.38 1.20 -5.33
CA ALA A 249 1.22 0.28 -6.46
C ALA A 249 0.72 1.02 -7.71
N PHE A 250 -0.31 1.87 -7.57
CA PHE A 250 -0.82 2.70 -8.67
C PHE A 250 0.15 3.79 -9.08
N GLU A 251 0.76 4.49 -8.13
CA GLU A 251 1.64 5.61 -8.46
C GLU A 251 2.94 5.15 -9.15
N MET A 252 3.46 3.99 -8.79
CA MET A 252 4.67 3.40 -9.39
C MET A 252 4.37 2.42 -10.53
N GLU A 253 3.10 2.24 -10.93
CA GLU A 253 2.66 1.23 -11.92
C GLU A 253 3.34 -0.14 -11.67
N CYS A 254 3.27 -0.64 -10.43
CA CYS A 254 4.08 -1.75 -9.96
C CYS A 254 3.22 -2.93 -9.47
N LYS A 255 3.17 -4.00 -10.28
CA LYS A 255 2.39 -5.20 -9.98
C LYS A 255 2.84 -5.93 -8.71
N GLU A 256 4.14 -5.94 -8.39
CA GLU A 256 4.64 -6.58 -7.18
C GLU A 256 4.05 -5.91 -5.92
N LEU A 257 3.97 -4.57 -5.93
CA LEU A 257 3.30 -3.81 -4.86
C LEU A 257 1.79 -4.03 -4.87
N ALA A 258 1.16 -4.27 -6.03
CA ALA A 258 -0.26 -4.60 -6.08
C ALA A 258 -0.58 -5.93 -5.38
N MET A 259 0.27 -6.96 -5.58
CA MET A 259 0.11 -8.26 -4.92
C MET A 259 0.37 -8.15 -3.41
N GLU A 260 1.39 -7.40 -3.01
CA GLU A 260 1.66 -7.08 -1.60
C GLU A 260 0.50 -6.30 -0.97
N ALA A 261 -0.12 -5.36 -1.69
CA ALA A 261 -1.26 -4.59 -1.20
C ALA A 261 -2.50 -5.47 -0.97
N LEU A 262 -2.80 -6.41 -1.86
CA LEU A 262 -3.88 -7.39 -1.67
C LEU A 262 -3.57 -8.33 -0.49
N GLY A 263 -2.33 -8.82 -0.39
CA GLY A 263 -1.88 -9.61 0.75
C GLY A 263 -2.03 -8.87 2.08
N LEU A 264 -1.61 -7.59 2.13
CA LEU A 264 -1.79 -6.72 3.29
C LEU A 264 -3.27 -6.48 3.59
N ALA A 265 -4.12 -6.25 2.58
CA ALA A 265 -5.56 -6.06 2.78
C ALA A 265 -6.23 -7.30 3.39
N CYS A 266 -5.76 -8.50 3.04
CA CYS A 266 -6.19 -9.75 3.69
C CYS A 266 -5.66 -9.88 5.11
N VAL A 267 -4.37 -9.68 5.33
CA VAL A 267 -3.71 -9.87 6.64
C VAL A 267 -4.17 -8.87 7.69
N GLN A 268 -4.35 -7.61 7.29
CA GLN A 268 -4.75 -6.51 8.17
C GLN A 268 -6.27 -6.34 8.27
N TYR A 269 -7.04 -7.22 7.62
CA TYR A 269 -8.51 -7.20 7.67
C TYR A 269 -8.99 -7.37 9.11
N ASN A 270 -9.70 -6.38 9.65
CA ASN A 270 -10.09 -6.32 11.06
C ASN A 270 -11.50 -5.77 11.24
N PHE A 271 -11.99 -5.75 12.49
CA PHE A 271 -13.35 -5.40 12.88
C PHE A 271 -13.92 -4.08 12.32
N LEU A 272 -13.09 -3.15 11.84
CA LEU A 272 -13.55 -1.86 11.33
C LEU A 272 -14.41 -2.00 10.06
N HIS A 273 -14.22 -3.07 9.28
CA HIS A 273 -14.94 -3.31 8.02
C HIS A 273 -16.47 -3.30 8.20
N LYS A 274 -16.96 -3.82 9.33
CA LYS A 274 -18.40 -3.96 9.61
C LYS A 274 -19.16 -2.63 9.54
N TYR A 275 -18.49 -1.51 9.85
CA TYR A 275 -19.10 -0.18 9.83
C TYR A 275 -19.36 0.34 8.41
N LEU A 276 -18.70 -0.24 7.42
CA LEU A 276 -18.93 0.06 6.00
C LEU A 276 -19.78 -1.00 5.31
N ASP A 277 -19.66 -2.26 5.72
CA ASP A 277 -20.49 -3.36 5.20
C ASP A 277 -21.97 -3.18 5.57
N ASP A 278 -22.26 -2.94 6.86
CA ASP A 278 -23.63 -2.76 7.32
C ASP A 278 -24.08 -1.30 7.27
N LYS A 279 -24.95 -1.01 6.29
CA LYS A 279 -25.57 0.30 6.10
C LYS A 279 -26.36 0.80 7.32
N SER A 280 -26.75 -0.07 8.24
CA SER A 280 -27.45 0.30 9.48
C SER A 280 -26.63 1.26 10.36
N TYR A 281 -25.31 1.22 10.25
CA TYR A 281 -24.40 2.14 10.95
C TYR A 281 -24.38 3.55 10.36
N THR A 282 -24.76 3.70 9.09
CA THR A 282 -24.84 5.01 8.42
C THR A 282 -26.21 5.64 8.69
N LYS A 283 -26.28 6.50 9.70
CA LYS A 283 -27.53 7.12 10.17
C LYS A 283 -27.35 8.60 10.42
N LYS A 284 -28.44 9.36 10.46
CA LYS A 284 -28.39 10.79 10.76
C LYS A 284 -27.90 11.02 12.20
N ALA A 285 -26.82 11.78 12.36
CA ALA A 285 -26.32 12.21 13.67
C ALA A 285 -27.15 13.36 14.27
N SER A 286 -27.02 13.59 15.58
CA SER A 286 -27.72 14.67 16.29
C SER A 286 -27.20 16.07 15.94
N PHE A 287 -25.98 16.14 15.40
CA PHE A 287 -25.34 17.33 14.88
C PHE A 287 -24.60 16.99 13.57
N SER A 288 -24.22 18.01 12.80
CA SER A 288 -23.41 17.86 11.60
C SER A 288 -22.37 18.97 11.48
N SER A 289 -21.29 18.70 10.76
CA SER A 289 -20.38 19.71 10.24
C SER A 289 -19.79 19.23 8.92
N ALA A 290 -19.58 20.17 7.98
CA ALA A 290 -18.81 19.92 6.76
C ALA A 290 -17.29 19.93 7.00
N SER A 291 -16.82 20.48 8.13
CA SER A 291 -15.41 20.62 8.48
C SER A 291 -14.95 19.49 9.41
N PRO A 292 -14.02 18.62 8.98
CA PRO A 292 -13.41 17.62 9.86
C PRO A 292 -12.72 18.24 11.08
N LEU A 293 -12.09 19.41 10.91
CA LEU A 293 -11.42 20.10 12.02
C LEU A 293 -12.40 20.60 13.08
N ASP A 294 -13.61 21.02 12.70
CA ASP A 294 -14.65 21.39 13.65
C ASP A 294 -15.13 20.17 14.45
N LEU A 295 -15.27 19.02 13.78
CA LEU A 295 -15.64 17.76 14.43
C LEU A 295 -14.56 17.31 15.41
N LEU A 296 -13.27 17.36 15.03
CA LEU A 296 -12.15 17.05 15.91
C LEU A 296 -12.07 18.00 17.10
N THR A 297 -12.28 19.30 16.87
CA THR A 297 -12.33 20.31 17.93
C THR A 297 -13.46 20.04 18.91
N ARG A 298 -14.64 19.66 18.41
CA ARG A 298 -15.77 19.28 19.25
C ARG A 298 -15.47 17.99 20.04
N LEU A 299 -14.94 16.97 19.37
CA LEU A 299 -14.60 15.68 19.97
C LEU A 299 -13.55 15.82 21.08
N SER A 300 -12.55 16.70 20.91
CA SER A 300 -11.53 16.99 21.93
C SER A 300 -12.07 17.57 23.23
N LYS A 301 -13.27 18.16 23.20
CA LYS A 301 -13.93 18.82 24.34
C LYS A 301 -15.12 18.02 24.86
N ASP A 302 -15.42 16.87 24.26
CA ASP A 302 -16.58 16.07 24.59
C ASP A 302 -16.33 15.24 25.84
N SER A 303 -16.98 15.61 26.95
CA SER A 303 -16.73 14.97 28.24
C SER A 303 -17.18 13.51 28.31
N ARG A 304 -17.96 13.03 27.33
CA ARG A 304 -18.36 11.60 27.24
C ARG A 304 -17.17 10.67 27.04
N PHE A 305 -16.04 11.18 26.53
CA PHE A 305 -14.81 10.43 26.30
C PHE A 305 -13.79 10.55 27.45
N ASP A 306 -14.08 11.31 28.53
CA ASP A 306 -13.10 11.58 29.60
C ASP A 306 -12.76 10.34 30.44
N ALA A 307 -13.64 9.33 30.46
CA ALA A 307 -13.44 8.08 31.18
C ALA A 307 -12.68 7.02 30.36
N ILE A 308 -12.37 7.28 29.09
CA ILE A 308 -11.70 6.32 28.21
C ILE A 308 -10.20 6.33 28.53
N SER A 309 -9.66 5.15 28.82
CA SER A 309 -8.21 4.97 28.90
C SER A 309 -7.65 4.73 27.49
N PRO A 310 -6.79 5.62 26.97
CA PRO A 310 -6.30 5.51 25.60
C PRO A 310 -5.22 4.42 25.46
N SER A 311 -5.49 3.38 24.66
CA SER A 311 -4.51 2.39 24.20
C SER A 311 -4.86 1.90 22.79
N LEU A 312 -3.84 1.66 21.95
CA LEU A 312 -4.05 1.12 20.60
C LEU A 312 -4.49 -0.34 20.65
N ASP A 313 -3.91 -1.12 21.57
CA ASP A 313 -4.25 -2.53 21.77
C ASP A 313 -5.72 -2.73 22.18
N ASP A 314 -6.33 -1.70 22.76
CA ASP A 314 -7.72 -1.70 23.22
C ASP A 314 -8.68 -1.05 22.20
N MET A 315 -8.23 -0.72 20.97
CA MET A 315 -9.07 0.03 20.02
C MET A 315 -10.41 -0.67 19.74
N GLU A 316 -10.40 -1.99 19.51
CA GLU A 316 -11.64 -2.75 19.31
C GLU A 316 -12.55 -2.70 20.55
N GLU A 317 -11.98 -2.81 21.74
CA GLU A 317 -12.73 -2.71 22.99
C GLU A 317 -13.33 -1.31 23.19
N ILE A 318 -12.58 -0.25 22.86
CA ILE A 318 -13.04 1.14 22.88
C ILE A 318 -14.23 1.31 21.93
N PHE A 319 -14.12 0.82 20.70
CA PHE A 319 -15.22 0.84 19.74
C PHE A 319 -16.43 0.08 20.25
N ASN A 320 -16.26 -1.12 20.79
CA ASN A 320 -17.37 -1.92 21.31
C ASN A 320 -18.08 -1.27 22.51
N LYS A 321 -17.34 -0.59 23.41
CA LYS A 321 -17.91 0.07 24.60
C LYS A 321 -18.52 1.43 24.33
N HIS A 322 -18.04 2.13 23.29
CA HIS A 322 -18.38 3.53 23.00
C HIS A 322 -18.88 3.73 21.56
N GLU A 323 -19.41 2.66 20.94
CA GLU A 323 -19.77 2.61 19.52
C GLU A 323 -20.73 3.74 19.13
N ASP A 324 -21.75 3.97 19.94
CA ASP A 324 -22.79 4.95 19.69
C ASP A 324 -22.23 6.39 19.62
N ILE A 325 -21.37 6.76 20.56
CA ILE A 325 -20.76 8.10 20.61
C ILE A 325 -19.68 8.28 19.54
N ILE A 326 -18.91 7.23 19.22
CA ILE A 326 -17.92 7.29 18.13
C ILE A 326 -18.61 7.45 16.78
N LEU A 327 -19.63 6.61 16.53
CA LEU A 327 -20.37 6.66 15.29
C LEU A 327 -21.25 7.91 15.17
N GLU A 328 -21.58 8.60 16.26
CA GLU A 328 -22.19 9.92 16.19
C GLU A 328 -21.27 10.91 15.45
N TYR A 329 -19.96 10.93 15.74
CA TYR A 329 -18.98 11.76 15.03
C TYR A 329 -18.68 11.28 13.61
N TRP A 330 -18.66 9.96 13.39
CA TRP A 330 -18.50 9.39 12.05
C TRP A 330 -19.66 9.80 11.12
N ASN A 331 -20.88 9.80 11.65
CA ASN A 331 -22.09 10.22 10.92
C ASN A 331 -22.30 11.74 10.89
N ALA A 332 -21.67 12.50 11.78
CA ALA A 332 -21.77 13.95 11.80
C ALA A 332 -21.00 14.63 10.65
N TRP A 333 -20.10 13.92 9.97
CA TRP A 333 -19.39 14.49 8.83
C TRP A 333 -20.29 14.59 7.60
N GLU A 334 -20.67 15.83 7.28
CA GLU A 334 -21.51 16.16 6.15
C GLU A 334 -20.68 16.36 4.89
N ILE A 335 -20.88 15.49 3.90
CA ILE A 335 -20.24 15.58 2.59
C ILE A 335 -21.29 16.05 1.57
N ASN A 336 -21.38 17.37 1.38
CA ASN A 336 -22.29 17.99 0.42
C ASN A 336 -21.56 18.56 -0.81
N ASP A 337 -20.27 18.92 -0.66
CA ASP A 337 -19.32 19.22 -1.74
C ASP A 337 -18.10 18.26 -1.61
N PRO A 338 -18.17 17.07 -2.22
CA PRO A 338 -17.15 16.03 -2.00
C PRO A 338 -15.71 16.48 -2.22
N LEU A 339 -15.48 17.35 -3.20
CA LEU A 339 -14.15 17.86 -3.49
C LEU A 339 -13.66 18.78 -2.36
N LYS A 340 -14.49 19.74 -1.94
CA LYS A 340 -14.11 20.66 -0.87
C LYS A 340 -13.94 19.95 0.47
N GLN A 341 -14.80 18.99 0.80
CA GLN A 341 -14.69 18.21 2.02
C GLN A 341 -13.42 17.36 2.04
N PHE A 342 -13.01 16.82 0.90
CA PHE A 342 -11.77 16.06 0.80
C PHE A 342 -10.52 16.96 0.91
N GLU A 343 -10.55 18.18 0.39
CA GLU A 343 -9.52 19.19 0.65
C GLU A 343 -9.39 19.47 2.16
N LEU A 344 -10.52 19.77 2.82
CA LEU A 344 -10.57 20.05 4.26
C LEU A 344 -10.11 18.85 5.11
N SER A 345 -10.31 17.62 4.63
CA SER A 345 -9.85 16.42 5.33
C SER A 345 -8.33 16.28 5.29
N GLN A 346 -7.68 16.64 4.19
CA GLN A 346 -6.21 16.69 4.12
C GLN A 346 -5.62 17.84 4.96
N GLU A 347 -6.27 19.01 4.98
CA GLU A 347 -5.87 20.09 5.89
C GLU A 347 -5.94 19.65 7.36
N ALA A 348 -7.03 18.97 7.75
CA ALA A 348 -7.20 18.43 9.10
C ALA A 348 -6.14 17.37 9.44
N ALA A 349 -5.76 16.51 8.48
CA ALA A 349 -4.72 15.51 8.67
C ALA A 349 -3.34 16.16 8.92
N ALA A 350 -2.99 17.19 8.15
CA ALA A 350 -1.76 17.96 8.35
C ALA A 350 -1.76 18.71 9.69
N ALA A 351 -2.88 19.32 10.07
CA ALA A 351 -3.04 20.01 11.35
C ALA A 351 -2.92 19.03 12.54
N LEU A 352 -3.58 17.87 12.48
CA LEU A 352 -3.44 16.83 13.51
C LEU A 352 -1.99 16.39 13.67
N PHE A 353 -1.25 16.25 12.58
CA PHE A 353 0.13 15.79 12.61
C PHE A 353 1.09 16.84 13.19
N VAL A 354 1.00 18.09 12.73
CA VAL A 354 2.00 19.13 13.07
C VAL A 354 1.51 20.04 14.20
N ALA A 355 0.28 20.55 14.12
CA ALA A 355 -0.24 21.58 15.01
C ALA A 355 -0.60 21.07 16.41
N THR A 356 -0.62 19.76 16.64
CA THR A 356 -0.77 19.17 17.98
C THR A 356 0.54 19.13 18.77
N VAL A 357 1.67 19.37 18.11
CA VAL A 357 3.00 19.33 18.73
C VAL A 357 3.30 20.68 19.39
N LYS A 358 3.33 20.69 20.73
CA LYS A 358 3.65 21.91 21.48
C LYS A 358 5.08 22.37 21.20
N PRO A 359 5.33 23.68 20.95
CA PRO A 359 6.65 24.22 20.71
C PRO A 359 7.67 23.81 21.79
N GLY A 360 8.86 23.38 21.35
CA GLY A 360 9.95 22.93 22.22
C GLY A 360 9.82 21.50 22.77
N THR A 361 8.70 20.81 22.56
CA THR A 361 8.56 19.40 22.99
C THR A 361 9.10 18.40 21.98
N HIS A 362 9.12 18.77 20.70
CA HIS A 362 9.55 17.89 19.59
C HIS A 362 8.74 16.58 19.47
N ALA A 363 7.57 16.52 20.11
CA ALA A 363 6.80 15.29 20.33
C ALA A 363 5.88 14.92 19.16
N PHE A 364 6.45 14.73 17.96
CA PHE A 364 5.69 14.20 16.82
C PHE A 364 5.29 12.75 17.09
N ASN A 365 4.00 12.44 16.86
CA ASN A 365 3.45 11.13 17.23
C ASN A 365 3.41 10.16 16.06
N PHE A 366 3.86 8.92 16.32
CA PHE A 366 3.91 7.84 15.35
C PHE A 366 2.53 7.47 14.82
N LEU A 367 1.47 7.45 15.64
CA LEU A 367 0.12 7.10 15.14
C LEU A 367 -0.50 8.24 14.32
N LEU A 368 -0.27 9.50 14.70
CA LEU A 368 -0.85 10.65 13.98
C LEU A 368 -0.28 10.82 12.56
N VAL A 369 0.98 10.42 12.30
CA VAL A 369 1.55 10.47 10.94
C VAL A 369 0.81 9.53 9.96
N HIS A 370 0.18 8.47 10.47
CA HIS A 370 -0.60 7.54 9.65
C HIS A 370 -1.84 8.23 9.09
N LEU A 371 -2.47 9.16 9.84
CA LEU A 371 -3.62 9.93 9.36
C LEU A 371 -3.26 10.81 8.16
N LEU A 372 -2.09 11.45 8.22
CA LEU A 372 -1.55 12.24 7.10
C LEU A 372 -1.24 11.35 5.89
N THR A 373 -0.48 10.27 6.08
CA THR A 373 -0.01 9.42 4.98
C THR A 373 -1.14 8.61 4.33
N THR A 374 -2.12 8.13 5.11
CA THR A 374 -3.33 7.50 4.56
C THR A 374 -4.22 8.49 3.83
N SER A 375 -4.36 9.74 4.31
CA SER A 375 -5.13 10.76 3.57
C SER A 375 -4.51 11.07 2.20
N HIS A 376 -3.18 11.04 2.12
CA HIS A 376 -2.46 11.16 0.87
C HIS A 376 -2.67 9.92 -0.03
N ALA A 377 -2.68 8.72 0.54
CA ALA A 377 -2.98 7.50 -0.21
C ALA A 377 -4.40 7.52 -0.81
N VAL A 378 -5.41 8.00 -0.08
CA VAL A 378 -6.76 8.24 -0.63
C VAL A 378 -6.69 9.16 -1.84
N ARG A 379 -5.94 10.27 -1.76
CA ARG A 379 -5.77 11.22 -2.88
C ARG A 379 -5.15 10.57 -4.11
N VAL A 380 -4.19 9.68 -3.93
CA VAL A 380 -3.57 8.93 -5.03
C VAL A 380 -4.60 8.00 -5.68
N LEU A 381 -5.42 7.32 -4.87
CA LEU A 381 -6.33 6.28 -5.34
C LEU A 381 -7.64 6.79 -5.96
N LEU A 382 -8.16 7.94 -5.52
CA LEU A 382 -9.45 8.46 -6.02
C LEU A 382 -9.61 8.43 -7.55
N PRO A 383 -8.61 8.78 -8.37
CA PRO A 383 -8.74 8.72 -9.84
C PRO A 383 -8.79 7.30 -10.43
N PHE A 384 -8.39 6.28 -9.68
CA PHE A 384 -8.33 4.87 -10.13
C PHE A 384 -9.48 4.02 -9.58
N ILE A 385 -10.14 4.49 -8.53
CA ILE A 385 -11.27 3.81 -7.89
C ILE A 385 -12.57 4.24 -8.59
N PRO A 386 -13.56 3.35 -8.77
CA PRO A 386 -14.85 3.75 -9.35
C PRO A 386 -15.57 4.82 -8.51
N GLU A 387 -16.12 5.84 -9.16
CA GLU A 387 -16.78 7.01 -8.53
C GLU A 387 -17.76 6.66 -7.40
N LYS A 388 -18.48 5.55 -7.53
CA LYS A 388 -19.45 5.07 -6.54
C LYS A 388 -18.84 4.74 -5.17
N TYR A 389 -17.52 4.56 -5.09
CA TYR A 389 -16.80 4.22 -3.87
C TYR A 389 -16.00 5.40 -3.28
N HIS A 390 -15.95 6.56 -3.92
CA HIS A 390 -15.12 7.69 -3.46
C HIS A 390 -15.51 8.15 -2.05
N ILE A 391 -16.82 8.31 -1.80
CA ILE A 391 -17.33 8.70 -0.48
C ILE A 391 -17.07 7.60 0.55
N THR A 392 -17.22 6.33 0.18
CA THR A 392 -16.93 5.20 1.06
C THR A 392 -15.47 5.21 1.50
N LEU A 393 -14.52 5.39 0.59
CA LEU A 393 -13.08 5.45 0.90
C LEU A 393 -12.75 6.60 1.86
N VAL A 394 -13.33 7.76 1.63
CA VAL A 394 -13.12 8.94 2.48
C VAL A 394 -13.75 8.74 3.87
N ARG A 395 -14.91 8.08 3.95
CA ARG A 395 -15.54 7.71 5.23
C ARG A 395 -14.78 6.62 5.97
N GLU A 396 -14.14 5.70 5.26
CA GLU A 396 -13.23 4.71 5.82
C GLU A 396 -12.04 5.40 6.49
N TRP A 397 -11.37 6.29 5.76
CA TRP A 397 -10.28 7.09 6.32
C TRP A 397 -10.74 7.91 7.54
N TRP A 398 -11.94 8.49 7.52
CA TRP A 398 -12.47 9.23 8.67
C TRP A 398 -12.69 8.35 9.90
N LEU A 399 -13.08 7.08 9.71
CA LEU A 399 -13.20 6.13 10.81
C LEU A 399 -11.84 5.86 11.47
N LEU A 400 -10.78 5.71 10.66
CA LEU A 400 -9.40 5.58 11.15
C LEU A 400 -8.96 6.83 11.93
N VAL A 401 -9.27 8.03 11.42
CA VAL A 401 -9.01 9.30 12.12
C VAL A 401 -9.65 9.32 13.49
N LEU A 402 -10.94 8.97 13.59
CA LEU A 402 -11.64 8.96 14.87
C LEU A 402 -11.01 7.97 15.86
N GLY A 403 -10.71 6.74 15.40
CA GLY A 403 -10.08 5.72 16.23
C GLY A 403 -8.73 6.17 16.80
N ILE A 404 -7.81 6.61 15.93
CA ILE A 404 -6.48 7.07 16.35
C ILE A 404 -6.58 8.34 17.20
N PHE A 405 -7.47 9.28 16.86
CA PHE A 405 -7.63 10.52 17.61
C PHE A 405 -8.09 10.24 19.05
N ILE A 406 -9.02 9.30 19.25
CA ILE A 406 -9.48 8.89 20.58
C ILE A 406 -8.35 8.17 21.34
N VAL A 407 -7.67 7.22 20.70
CA VAL A 407 -6.53 6.48 21.29
C VAL A 407 -5.34 7.40 21.62
N LYS A 408 -5.22 8.57 21.00
CA LYS A 408 -4.21 9.57 21.37
C LYS A 408 -4.68 10.58 22.41
N GLY A 409 -5.84 10.38 23.02
CA GLY A 409 -6.39 11.27 24.04
C GLY A 409 -6.94 12.58 23.47
N ARG A 410 -7.31 12.58 22.17
CA ARG A 410 -8.01 13.66 21.47
C ARG A 410 -7.25 15.00 21.49
N PRO A 411 -5.96 15.03 21.07
CA PRO A 411 -5.13 16.23 21.16
C PRO A 411 -5.69 17.35 20.28
N LEU A 412 -6.04 18.50 20.88
CA LEU A 412 -6.56 19.64 20.14
C LEU A 412 -5.45 20.26 19.26
N PRO A 413 -5.61 20.34 17.93
CA PRO A 413 -4.68 21.07 17.07
C PRO A 413 -4.70 22.56 17.40
N ASP A 414 -3.51 23.15 17.54
CA ASP A 414 -3.35 24.59 17.75
C ASP A 414 -2.47 25.14 16.63
N LEU A 415 -3.09 25.89 15.71
CA LEU A 415 -2.44 26.40 14.51
C LEU A 415 -1.29 27.37 14.83
N ASP A 416 -1.27 27.96 16.03
CA ASP A 416 -0.17 28.81 16.50
C ASP A 416 1.11 28.00 16.82
N ASN A 417 1.02 26.67 16.88
CA ASN A 417 2.18 25.79 17.06
C ASN A 417 3.00 25.58 15.77
N VAL A 418 2.52 26.06 14.62
CA VAL A 418 3.22 26.00 13.34
C VAL A 418 4.09 27.25 13.18
N ASP A 419 5.23 27.12 12.49
CA ASP A 419 6.11 28.23 12.13
C ASP A 419 5.26 29.32 11.44
N SER A 420 5.49 30.58 11.81
CA SER A 420 4.82 31.74 11.21
C SER A 420 5.66 32.46 10.15
N ASP A 421 6.92 32.04 9.97
CA ASP A 421 7.86 32.66 9.04
C ASP A 421 8.71 31.60 8.32
N LEU A 422 8.72 31.69 6.99
CA LEU A 422 9.54 30.86 6.12
C LEU A 422 11.04 31.04 6.37
N LYS A 423 11.49 32.22 6.83
CA LYS A 423 12.93 32.55 7.02
C LYS A 423 13.76 32.24 5.77
N GLN A 424 13.21 32.53 4.58
CA GLN A 424 13.79 32.23 3.26
C GLN A 424 14.01 30.74 2.95
N ARG A 425 13.44 29.83 3.75
CA ARG A 425 13.42 28.38 3.47
C ARG A 425 12.22 28.06 2.57
N GLY A 426 12.40 27.12 1.65
CA GLY A 426 11.35 26.64 0.76
C GLY A 426 11.41 25.13 0.57
N TRP A 427 10.63 24.58 -0.37
CA TRP A 427 10.56 23.14 -0.60
C TRP A 427 11.92 22.47 -0.86
N LYS A 428 12.88 23.14 -1.50
CA LYS A 428 14.25 22.60 -1.66
C LYS A 428 14.94 22.31 -0.33
N TYR A 429 14.72 23.15 0.69
CA TYR A 429 15.26 22.92 2.02
C TYR A 429 14.59 21.70 2.69
N VAL A 430 13.27 21.61 2.56
CA VAL A 430 12.48 20.48 3.09
C VAL A 430 12.89 19.16 2.42
N GLU A 431 13.06 19.15 1.10
CA GLU A 431 13.55 18.01 0.32
C GLU A 431 14.97 17.60 0.73
N ASP A 432 15.86 18.58 0.93
CA ASP A 432 17.21 18.32 1.42
C ASP A 432 17.18 17.66 2.80
N LYS A 433 16.31 18.12 3.72
CA LYS A 433 16.12 17.46 5.02
C LYS A 433 15.58 16.05 4.88
N ALA A 434 14.65 15.80 3.97
CA ALA A 434 14.10 14.47 3.73
C ALA A 434 15.18 13.47 3.26
N LEU A 435 16.15 13.92 2.46
CA LEU A 435 17.08 13.03 1.76
C LEU A 435 18.50 13.01 2.34
N ASN A 436 18.89 14.02 3.12
CA ASN A 436 20.26 14.21 3.60
C ASN A 436 20.36 14.42 5.12
N SER A 437 19.26 14.33 5.87
CA SER A 437 19.30 14.37 7.33
C SER A 437 19.61 13.01 7.96
N ASN A 438 19.80 12.98 9.28
CA ASN A 438 19.92 11.75 10.05
C ASN A 438 18.65 10.88 10.03
N TRP A 439 17.54 11.43 9.54
CA TRP A 439 16.24 10.77 9.44
C TRP A 439 15.89 10.35 8.00
N ALA A 440 16.83 10.46 7.06
CA ALA A 440 16.60 10.15 5.65
C ALA A 440 16.28 8.66 5.37
N THR A 441 16.54 7.79 6.34
CA THR A 441 16.21 6.36 6.29
C THR A 441 15.04 6.00 7.21
N ASP A 442 14.31 6.98 7.76
CA ASP A 442 13.07 6.74 8.51
C ASP A 442 11.87 6.86 7.56
N ALA A 443 11.16 5.74 7.36
CA ALA A 443 10.09 5.68 6.38
C ALA A 443 8.95 6.65 6.69
N HIS A 444 8.60 6.84 7.96
CA HIS A 444 7.50 7.72 8.36
C HIS A 444 7.87 9.19 8.17
N TYR A 445 9.13 9.55 8.43
CA TYR A 445 9.65 10.91 8.28
C TYR A 445 9.61 11.33 6.81
N VAL A 446 10.15 10.50 5.93
CA VAL A 446 10.20 10.77 4.49
C VAL A 446 8.78 10.78 3.88
N LYS A 447 7.92 9.82 4.26
CA LYS A 447 6.51 9.77 3.83
C LYS A 447 5.73 11.03 4.24
N ALA A 448 5.89 11.51 5.47
CA ALA A 448 5.18 12.68 5.99
C ALA A 448 5.54 13.95 5.21
N ILE A 449 6.84 14.15 4.94
CA ILE A 449 7.32 15.28 4.14
C ILE A 449 6.73 15.23 2.73
N ARG A 450 6.74 14.04 2.11
CA ARG A 450 6.14 13.84 0.80
C ARG A 450 4.64 14.14 0.81
N ALA A 451 3.90 13.64 1.79
CA ALA A 451 2.46 13.88 1.89
C ALA A 451 2.11 15.37 1.99
N LEU A 452 2.84 16.14 2.81
CA LEU A 452 2.65 17.60 2.91
C LEU A 452 2.96 18.32 1.58
N LYS A 453 4.03 17.90 0.90
CA LYS A 453 4.42 18.46 -0.42
C LYS A 453 3.36 18.20 -1.48
N GLU A 454 2.83 16.99 -1.55
CA GLU A 454 1.83 16.62 -2.56
C GLU A 454 0.45 17.23 -2.25
N ALA A 455 0.12 17.44 -0.97
CA ALA A 455 -1.06 18.21 -0.58
C ALA A 455 -0.95 19.68 -1.03
N SER A 456 0.21 20.32 -0.79
CA SER A 456 0.53 21.68 -1.27
C SER A 456 0.38 21.82 -2.78
N LYS A 457 0.85 20.82 -3.56
CA LYS A 457 0.68 20.81 -5.01
C LYS A 457 -0.77 20.61 -5.46
N THR A 458 -1.52 19.74 -4.77
CA THR A 458 -2.90 19.40 -5.14
C THR A 458 -3.84 20.58 -4.91
N TRP A 459 -3.73 21.22 -3.75
CA TRP A 459 -4.69 22.23 -3.30
C TRP A 459 -4.18 23.67 -3.45
N GLY A 460 -2.91 23.83 -3.80
CA GLY A 460 -2.20 25.09 -3.64
C GLY A 460 -1.76 25.28 -2.18
N ASP A 461 -0.97 26.34 -1.96
CA ASP A 461 -0.40 26.64 -0.65
C ASP A 461 -0.77 28.05 -0.21
N VAL A 462 -2.06 28.27 0.03
CA VAL A 462 -2.56 29.59 0.44
C VAL A 462 -1.94 29.95 1.79
N HIS A 463 -1.22 31.08 1.83
CA HIS A 463 -0.43 31.51 2.99
C HIS A 463 0.69 30.53 3.40
N ASP A 464 1.20 29.72 2.47
CA ASP A 464 2.31 28.78 2.68
C ASP A 464 2.07 27.79 3.84
N ARG A 465 0.81 27.45 4.15
CA ARG A 465 0.43 26.60 5.28
C ARG A 465 1.10 25.22 5.27
N TYR A 466 1.11 24.54 4.12
CA TYR A 466 1.71 23.21 4.01
C TYR A 466 3.24 23.29 4.07
N LEU A 467 3.82 24.30 3.42
CA LEU A 467 5.26 24.56 3.51
C LEU A 467 5.69 24.89 4.95
N LEU A 468 4.95 25.75 5.66
CA LEU A 468 5.22 26.07 7.06
C LEU A 468 5.08 24.84 7.96
N ALA A 469 4.03 24.01 7.76
CA ALA A 469 3.87 22.75 8.48
C ALA A 469 5.07 21.80 8.23
N ALA A 470 5.53 21.70 6.98
CA ALA A 470 6.69 20.89 6.63
C ALA A 470 7.99 21.44 7.24
N LEU A 471 8.20 22.76 7.23
CA LEU A 471 9.35 23.41 7.87
C LEU A 471 9.36 23.18 9.38
N THR A 472 8.20 23.36 10.05
CA THR A 472 8.05 23.04 11.47
C THR A 472 8.39 21.59 11.74
N PHE A 473 7.92 20.66 10.92
CA PHE A 473 8.24 19.25 11.08
C PHE A 473 9.74 18.97 10.94
N VAL A 474 10.36 19.35 9.81
CA VAL A 474 11.76 18.96 9.54
C VAL A 474 12.76 19.61 10.48
N ASP A 475 12.47 20.80 11.01
CA ASP A 475 13.38 21.51 11.92
C ASP A 475 13.19 21.11 13.39
N ASN A 476 12.04 20.54 13.75
CA ASN A 476 11.73 20.15 15.12
C ASN A 476 11.68 18.64 15.34
N PHE A 477 11.83 17.80 14.32
CA PHE A 477 11.77 16.35 14.51
C PHE A 477 13.03 15.81 15.20
N GLN A 478 12.84 15.17 16.36
CA GLN A 478 13.89 14.54 17.17
C GLN A 478 13.66 13.04 17.40
N GLY A 479 12.76 12.43 16.61
CA GLY A 479 12.32 11.05 16.77
C GLY A 479 10.83 10.95 17.10
N TRP A 480 10.29 9.75 16.96
CA TRP A 480 8.87 9.46 17.18
C TRP A 480 8.53 9.33 18.67
N THR A 481 7.37 9.88 19.04
CA THR A 481 6.68 9.57 20.29
C THR A 481 5.52 8.62 20.02
N TYR A 482 5.15 7.81 21.01
CA TYR A 482 4.15 6.74 20.86
C TYR A 482 2.83 7.06 21.53
#